data_AF-A0A0J8D8F2-F1
#
_entry.id   AF-A0A0J8D8F2-F1
#
_cell.length_a   1.000
_cell.length_b   1.000
_cell.length_c   1.000
_cell.angle_alpha   90.00
_cell.angle_beta   90.00
_cell.angle_gamma   90.00
#
_symmetry.space_group_name_H-M   'P 1'
#
loop_
_entity.id
_entity.type
_entity.pdbx_description
1 polymer ?
#
loop_
_entity_poly.entity_id
_entity_poly.type
_entity_poly.pdbx_seq_one_letter_code
_entity_poly.pdbx_strand_id
1 'polypeptide(L)'
;MKRKLYVILIAIIVTAALLLVPNGVEKIKYYTKEEHIDAKINYQDSDKKSEAINVDTPNVSGVVSNLPWANNDKFLEAQKENNTNVLMAAYCAVLDDPLPGEEFNVQLAASFIKGTVLEPNQVFSQNKKAGPYLKSKGYKAGPTYIGSKLATTVGGGVCKIASTLYNVSVLSNLQIVERYNHSMPVPYVPNGQDATVCYGAKDFKFRNNTDSPVLIWAEGIENRLYIALYGKEEPPKVEWNHEVLSTTKAPKYYKNSPSLKKGEEKVILEGVEGASVKSWVKITKPDGTTKTKNLGISYYKPMPYIIQRNK
;
A
#
# COMPACT_ATOMS: atom_id res chain seq x y z
N MET A 1 -1.70 44.70 51.03
CA MET A 1 -2.27 44.62 49.68
C MET A 1 -2.04 43.20 49.15
N LYS A 2 -2.99 42.30 49.34
CA LYS A 2 -2.89 40.85 49.05
C LYS A 2 -3.41 40.58 47.63
N ARG A 3 -2.59 40.07 46.72
CA ARG A 3 -3.05 39.52 45.41
C ARG A 3 -3.07 38.00 45.49
N LYS A 4 -4.28 37.43 45.40
CA LYS A 4 -4.54 35.98 45.35
C LYS A 4 -4.18 35.44 43.97
N LEU A 5 -3.38 34.38 43.95
CA LEU A 5 -3.02 33.60 42.76
C LEU A 5 -4.12 32.55 42.55
N TYR A 6 -4.85 32.63 41.42
CA TYR A 6 -5.80 31.59 41.01
C TYR A 6 -5.02 30.50 40.28
N VAL A 7 -4.89 29.33 40.92
CA VAL A 7 -4.48 28.08 40.27
C VAL A 7 -5.75 27.38 39.80
N ILE A 8 -5.97 27.33 38.49
CA ILE A 8 -7.06 26.55 37.89
C ILE A 8 -6.63 25.08 37.89
N LEU A 9 -7.24 24.30 38.78
CA LEU A 9 -7.09 22.85 38.87
C LEU A 9 -7.99 22.21 37.79
N ILE A 10 -7.42 21.75 36.68
CA ILE A 10 -8.16 20.94 35.70
C ILE A 10 -8.17 19.50 36.21
N ALA A 11 -9.29 19.09 36.80
CA ALA A 11 -9.57 17.70 37.13
C ALA A 11 -9.87 16.91 35.85
N ILE A 12 -8.98 15.99 35.47
CA ILE A 12 -9.25 15.00 34.44
C ILE A 12 -10.02 13.85 35.10
N ILE A 13 -11.34 13.84 34.90
CA ILE A 13 -12.20 12.72 35.25
C ILE A 13 -11.93 11.62 34.21
N VAL A 14 -11.20 10.58 34.61
CA VAL A 14 -11.08 9.34 33.83
C VAL A 14 -12.29 8.47 34.18
N THR A 15 -13.38 8.61 33.42
CA THR A 15 -14.47 7.64 33.43
C THR A 15 -14.01 6.40 32.67
N ALA A 16 -13.84 5.30 33.40
CA ALA A 16 -13.61 3.97 32.85
C ALA A 16 -14.86 3.48 32.12
N ALA A 17 -14.96 3.78 30.82
CA ALA A 17 -15.89 3.08 29.94
C ALA A 17 -15.27 1.72 29.60
N LEU A 18 -15.80 0.64 30.20
CA LEU A 18 -15.63 -0.72 29.72
C LEU A 18 -16.14 -0.79 28.28
N LEU A 19 -15.23 -0.64 27.31
CA LEU A 19 -15.50 -1.04 25.93
C LEU A 19 -15.20 -2.52 25.82
N LEU A 20 -16.26 -3.32 25.73
CA LEU A 20 -16.24 -4.70 25.27
C LEU A 20 -15.54 -4.73 23.90
N VAL A 21 -14.29 -5.16 23.86
CA VAL A 21 -13.58 -5.46 22.62
C VAL A 21 -14.20 -6.76 22.09
N PRO A 22 -14.74 -6.79 20.86
CA PRO A 22 -15.22 -8.03 20.27
C PRO A 22 -14.05 -9.02 20.16
N ASN A 23 -14.27 -10.23 20.67
CA ASN A 23 -13.35 -11.35 20.50
C ASN A 23 -13.34 -11.76 19.02
N GLY A 24 -12.22 -11.52 18.34
CA GLY A 24 -12.01 -11.96 16.96
C GLY A 24 -10.99 -11.06 16.26
N VAL A 25 -9.71 -11.24 16.57
CA VAL A 25 -8.64 -10.77 15.68
C VAL A 25 -8.20 -12.01 14.91
N GLU A 26 -8.64 -12.11 13.66
CA GLU A 26 -8.13 -13.11 12.73
C GLU A 26 -6.67 -12.79 12.36
N LYS A 27 -5.94 -13.85 11.99
CA LYS A 27 -4.49 -13.82 11.81
C LYS A 27 -4.10 -13.00 10.58
N ILE A 28 -3.35 -11.92 10.77
CA ILE A 28 -2.71 -11.18 9.69
C ILE A 28 -1.49 -11.97 9.22
N LYS A 29 -1.55 -12.57 8.02
CA LYS A 29 -0.41 -13.26 7.41
C LYS A 29 0.61 -12.24 6.89
N TYR A 30 1.91 -12.44 7.19
CA TYR A 30 2.99 -11.60 6.67
C TYR A 30 3.72 -12.31 5.52
N TYR A 31 4.04 -11.57 4.46
CA TYR A 31 4.81 -12.10 3.33
C TYR A 31 6.23 -12.44 3.76
N THR A 32 6.59 -13.72 3.67
CA THR A 32 7.96 -14.18 3.68
C THR A 32 8.17 -15.07 2.47
N LYS A 33 9.05 -14.63 1.56
CA LYS A 33 9.71 -15.36 0.46
C LYS A 33 9.12 -15.27 -0.97
N GLU A 34 10.07 -15.40 -1.89
CA GLU A 34 10.10 -15.10 -3.33
C GLU A 34 9.31 -16.08 -4.18
N GLU A 35 8.41 -15.59 -5.03
CA GLU A 35 7.97 -16.28 -6.23
C GLU A 35 8.06 -15.33 -7.43
N HIS A 36 8.92 -15.67 -8.38
CA HIS A 36 9.02 -15.02 -9.67
C HIS A 36 7.93 -15.58 -10.58
N ILE A 37 7.01 -14.73 -11.05
CA ILE A 37 5.99 -15.10 -12.04
C ILE A 37 6.34 -14.40 -13.35
N ASP A 38 6.79 -15.17 -14.33
CA ASP A 38 6.91 -14.73 -15.73
C ASP A 38 5.52 -14.79 -16.39
N ALA A 39 4.96 -13.63 -16.73
CA ALA A 39 3.75 -13.56 -17.54
C ALA A 39 4.10 -13.53 -19.03
N LYS A 40 3.59 -14.50 -19.80
CA LYS A 40 3.64 -14.52 -21.27
C LYS A 40 2.36 -13.91 -21.84
N ILE A 41 2.53 -13.05 -22.84
CA ILE A 41 1.45 -12.33 -23.55
C ILE A 41 0.89 -13.22 -24.67
N ASN A 42 -0.42 -13.20 -24.86
CA ASN A 42 -1.06 -13.65 -26.10
C ASN A 42 -2.18 -12.68 -26.47
N TYR A 43 -2.16 -12.19 -27.71
CA TYR A 43 -3.13 -11.26 -28.29
C TYR A 43 -3.94 -12.00 -29.35
N GLN A 44 -5.29 -11.99 -29.27
CA GLN A 44 -6.17 -12.29 -30.40
C GLN A 44 -7.46 -11.47 -30.34
N ASP A 45 -7.96 -11.18 -31.54
CA ASP A 45 -8.89 -10.11 -31.91
C ASP A 45 -10.38 -10.50 -31.88
N SER A 46 -11.20 -9.45 -31.74
CA SER A 46 -12.65 -9.24 -31.93
C SER A 46 -13.67 -10.40 -32.07
N ASP A 47 -14.71 -10.39 -31.23
CA ASP A 47 -16.10 -10.20 -31.68
C ASP A 47 -17.10 -9.87 -30.54
N LYS A 48 -18.04 -8.95 -30.79
CA LYS A 48 -18.97 -8.38 -29.81
C LYS A 48 -20.09 -9.34 -29.36
N LYS A 49 -19.95 -9.87 -28.15
CA LYS A 49 -21.01 -10.02 -27.14
C LYS A 49 -20.51 -9.33 -25.87
N SER A 50 -21.38 -8.81 -25.00
CA SER A 50 -20.94 -8.28 -23.70
C SER A 50 -20.49 -9.43 -22.80
N GLU A 51 -19.31 -9.97 -23.09
CA GLU A 51 -18.63 -10.97 -22.30
C GLU A 51 -18.26 -10.31 -20.96
N ALA A 52 -18.48 -11.04 -19.87
CA ALA A 52 -18.00 -10.63 -18.56
C ALA A 52 -16.50 -10.35 -18.67
N ILE A 53 -16.07 -9.15 -18.30
CA ILE A 53 -14.65 -8.80 -18.30
C ILE A 53 -13.94 -9.82 -17.38
N ASN A 54 -13.01 -10.59 -17.94
CA ASN A 54 -12.20 -11.51 -17.16
C ASN A 54 -11.17 -10.72 -16.36
N VAL A 55 -11.55 -10.19 -15.20
CA VAL A 55 -10.68 -9.37 -14.34
C VAL A 55 -9.75 -10.27 -13.53
N ASP A 56 -8.47 -9.92 -13.43
CA ASP A 56 -7.55 -10.66 -12.58
C ASP A 56 -7.91 -10.48 -11.10
N THR A 57 -8.17 -11.58 -10.39
CA THR A 57 -8.50 -11.58 -8.95
C THR A 57 -7.43 -12.33 -8.15
N PRO A 58 -6.21 -11.78 -8.01
CA PRO A 58 -5.15 -12.48 -7.33
C PRO A 58 -5.46 -12.64 -5.83
N ASN A 59 -4.94 -13.71 -5.24
CA ASN A 59 -5.02 -13.96 -3.79
C ASN A 59 -3.93 -13.23 -3.01
N VAL A 60 -2.91 -12.75 -3.70
CA VAL A 60 -1.77 -12.02 -3.13
C VAL A 60 -1.51 -10.77 -3.96
N SER A 61 -0.92 -9.75 -3.35
CA SER A 61 -0.58 -8.53 -4.09
C SER A 61 0.46 -8.80 -5.18
N GLY A 62 0.27 -8.23 -6.36
CA GLY A 62 1.16 -8.50 -7.48
C GLY A 62 0.78 -7.79 -8.77
N VAL A 63 1.56 -8.07 -9.81
CA VAL A 63 1.30 -7.61 -11.18
C VAL A 63 0.04 -8.26 -11.72
N VAL A 64 -0.77 -7.48 -12.43
CA VAL A 64 -1.99 -7.93 -13.12
C VAL A 64 -2.00 -7.36 -14.53
N SER A 65 -2.80 -7.94 -15.41
CA SER A 65 -2.96 -7.51 -16.80
C SER A 65 -4.42 -7.22 -17.16
N ASN A 66 -5.36 -7.99 -16.60
CA ASN A 66 -6.79 -7.80 -16.89
C ASN A 66 -7.46 -6.96 -15.80
N LEU A 67 -7.99 -5.80 -16.20
CA LEU A 67 -8.39 -4.74 -15.29
C LEU A 67 -9.89 -4.47 -15.33
N PRO A 68 -10.50 -4.04 -14.21
CA PRO A 68 -11.96 -3.95 -14.11
C PRO A 68 -12.61 -2.86 -14.97
N TRP A 69 -11.82 -1.91 -15.46
CA TRP A 69 -12.29 -0.79 -16.27
C TRP A 69 -12.04 -0.96 -17.78
N ALA A 70 -11.69 -2.18 -18.25
CA ALA A 70 -11.35 -2.42 -19.65
C ALA A 70 -12.42 -1.90 -20.65
N ASN A 71 -13.71 -2.00 -20.28
CA ASN A 71 -14.83 -1.51 -21.09
C ASN A 71 -15.47 -0.22 -20.52
N ASN A 72 -14.77 0.54 -19.68
CA ASN A 72 -15.30 1.76 -19.08
C ASN A 72 -15.19 2.93 -20.07
N ASP A 73 -16.32 3.52 -20.47
CA ASP A 73 -16.34 4.61 -21.48
C ASP A 73 -15.45 5.80 -21.10
N LYS A 74 -15.48 6.23 -19.83
CA LYS A 74 -14.65 7.36 -19.35
C LYS A 74 -13.16 7.03 -19.38
N PHE A 75 -12.80 5.77 -19.16
CA PHE A 75 -11.42 5.32 -19.27
C PHE A 75 -10.97 5.35 -20.74
N LEU A 76 -11.76 4.78 -21.64
CA LEU A 76 -11.44 4.72 -23.08
C LEU A 76 -11.36 6.14 -23.68
N GLU A 77 -12.26 7.04 -23.28
CA GLU A 77 -12.22 8.45 -23.65
C GLU A 77 -10.93 9.12 -23.14
N ALA A 78 -10.59 8.96 -21.86
CA ALA A 78 -9.36 9.51 -21.29
C ALA A 78 -8.09 8.98 -21.97
N GLN A 79 -8.03 7.69 -22.33
CA GLN A 79 -6.90 7.14 -23.09
C GLN A 79 -6.77 7.79 -24.47
N LYS A 80 -7.89 7.91 -25.18
CA LYS A 80 -7.94 8.48 -26.52
C LYS A 80 -7.54 9.95 -26.53
N GLU A 81 -8.08 10.75 -25.62
CA GLU A 81 -7.80 12.18 -25.53
C GLU A 81 -6.32 12.49 -25.23
N ASN A 82 -5.67 11.62 -24.45
CA ASN A 82 -4.29 11.86 -23.98
C ASN A 82 -3.25 11.01 -24.72
N ASN A 83 -3.66 10.24 -25.73
CA ASN A 83 -2.81 9.31 -26.47
C ASN A 83 -2.06 8.32 -25.54
N THR A 84 -2.77 7.79 -24.54
CA THR A 84 -2.24 6.85 -23.54
C THR A 84 -2.86 5.46 -23.69
N ASN A 85 -2.74 4.87 -24.88
CA ASN A 85 -3.40 3.61 -25.24
C ASN A 85 -2.64 2.36 -24.80
N VAL A 86 -1.39 2.50 -24.37
CA VAL A 86 -0.51 1.38 -23.99
C VAL A 86 -0.52 1.21 -22.47
N LEU A 87 -0.85 0.00 -22.00
CA LEU A 87 -0.66 -0.37 -20.59
C LEU A 87 0.84 -0.44 -20.29
N MET A 88 1.34 0.45 -19.45
CA MET A 88 2.75 0.42 -19.04
C MET A 88 2.98 -0.62 -17.94
N ALA A 89 2.15 -0.57 -16.89
CA ALA A 89 2.13 -1.57 -15.83
C ALA A 89 0.83 -1.49 -15.05
N ALA A 90 0.41 -2.60 -14.46
CA ALA A 90 -0.65 -2.62 -13.47
C ALA A 90 -0.28 -3.49 -12.27
N TYR A 91 -0.82 -3.12 -11.12
CA TYR A 91 -0.59 -3.82 -9.86
C TYR A 91 -1.88 -3.85 -9.05
N CYS A 92 -2.17 -5.01 -8.48
CA CYS A 92 -3.25 -5.22 -7.54
C CYS A 92 -2.67 -5.37 -6.14
N ALA A 93 -3.06 -4.51 -5.20
CA ALA A 93 -2.84 -4.75 -3.78
C ALA A 93 -4.07 -5.47 -3.18
N VAL A 94 -3.83 -6.63 -2.59
CA VAL A 94 -4.85 -7.39 -1.85
C VAL A 94 -4.86 -6.91 -0.41
N LEU A 95 -6.04 -6.50 0.06
CA LEU A 95 -6.29 -6.07 1.43
C LEU A 95 -6.77 -7.29 2.21
N ASP A 96 -5.84 -8.07 2.76
CA ASP A 96 -6.20 -9.23 3.58
C ASP A 96 -6.89 -8.76 4.87
N ASP A 97 -8.12 -9.25 5.10
CA ASP A 97 -8.97 -8.90 6.26
C ASP A 97 -9.03 -7.39 6.53
N PRO A 98 -9.64 -6.60 5.60
CA PRO A 98 -9.60 -5.15 5.71
C PRO A 98 -10.34 -4.71 6.97
N LEU A 99 -9.65 -3.98 7.83
CA LEU A 99 -10.24 -3.51 9.08
C LEU A 99 -11.34 -2.48 8.77
N PRO A 100 -12.33 -2.29 9.68
CA PRO A 100 -13.45 -1.40 9.44
C PRO A 100 -13.01 -0.01 8.96
N GLY A 101 -13.58 0.42 7.82
CA GLY A 101 -13.29 1.72 7.21
C GLY A 101 -12.04 1.78 6.33
N GLU A 102 -11.17 0.76 6.35
CA GLU A 102 -9.99 0.69 5.50
C GLU A 102 -10.34 0.63 4.01
N GLU A 103 -11.17 -0.36 3.63
CA GLU A 103 -11.61 -0.55 2.25
C GLU A 103 -12.22 0.74 1.68
N PHE A 104 -13.13 1.34 2.44
CA PHE A 104 -13.78 2.59 2.06
C PHE A 104 -12.77 3.73 1.84
N ASN A 105 -11.79 3.89 2.74
CA ASN A 105 -10.78 4.93 2.62
C ASN A 105 -9.86 4.70 1.43
N VAL A 106 -9.51 3.44 1.15
CA VAL A 106 -8.70 3.05 0.00
C VAL A 106 -9.47 3.33 -1.30
N GLN A 107 -10.73 2.91 -1.40
CA GLN A 107 -11.60 3.20 -2.55
C GLN A 107 -11.78 4.70 -2.76
N LEU A 108 -12.02 5.46 -1.69
CA LEU A 108 -12.13 6.92 -1.76
C LEU A 108 -10.82 7.57 -2.24
N ALA A 109 -9.67 7.14 -1.70
CA ALA A 109 -8.37 7.65 -2.15
C ALA A 109 -8.06 7.28 -3.60
N ALA A 110 -8.44 6.07 -4.05
CA ALA A 110 -8.33 5.65 -5.44
C ALA A 110 -9.15 6.57 -6.35
N SER A 111 -10.36 6.97 -5.94
CA SER A 111 -11.21 7.88 -6.71
C SER A 111 -10.59 9.27 -6.93
N PHE A 112 -9.77 9.76 -5.99
CA PHE A 112 -9.09 11.06 -6.12
C PHE A 112 -7.90 11.04 -7.09
N ILE A 113 -7.29 9.86 -7.32
CA ILE A 113 -6.14 9.73 -8.23
C ILE A 113 -6.55 9.26 -9.62
N LYS A 114 -7.69 8.56 -9.73
CA LYS A 114 -8.27 8.06 -10.98
C LYS A 114 -8.40 9.17 -12.03
N GLY A 115 -7.94 8.91 -13.24
CA GLY A 115 -8.01 9.87 -14.35
C GLY A 115 -6.94 10.96 -14.30
N THR A 116 -5.94 10.88 -13.41
CA THR A 116 -4.86 11.86 -13.40
C THR A 116 -3.95 11.65 -14.60
N VAL A 117 -3.81 12.68 -15.44
CA VAL A 117 -2.82 12.73 -16.52
C VAL A 117 -1.59 13.52 -16.03
N LEU A 118 -0.41 12.99 -16.32
CA LEU A 118 0.88 13.62 -16.05
C LEU A 118 1.57 13.96 -17.36
N GLU A 119 1.76 15.24 -17.63
CA GLU A 119 2.56 15.68 -18.77
C GLU A 119 4.05 15.34 -18.58
N PRO A 120 4.85 15.32 -19.65
CA PRO A 120 6.29 15.16 -19.56
C PRO A 120 6.92 16.07 -18.49
N ASN A 121 7.80 15.49 -17.68
CA ASN A 121 8.49 16.08 -16.53
C ASN A 121 7.61 16.45 -15.32
N GLN A 122 6.29 16.28 -15.38
CA GLN A 122 5.43 16.54 -14.22
C GLN A 122 5.64 15.51 -13.11
N VAL A 123 5.49 15.98 -11.87
CA VAL A 123 5.62 15.15 -10.67
C VAL A 123 4.22 14.91 -10.09
N PHE A 124 3.86 13.64 -9.99
CA PHE A 124 2.72 13.22 -9.18
C PHE A 124 3.05 13.30 -7.70
N SER A 125 2.06 13.67 -6.89
CA SER A 125 2.12 13.65 -5.43
C SER A 125 0.81 13.10 -4.88
N GLN A 126 0.90 12.01 -4.12
CA GLN A 126 -0.28 11.42 -3.51
C GLN A 126 -0.93 12.39 -2.51
N ASN A 127 -0.14 13.05 -1.66
CA ASN A 127 -0.68 14.00 -0.70
C ASN A 127 -1.35 15.20 -1.38
N LYS A 128 -0.84 15.66 -2.52
CA LYS A 128 -1.47 16.74 -3.29
C LYS A 128 -2.81 16.32 -3.91
N LYS A 129 -2.91 15.07 -4.37
CA LYS A 129 -4.12 14.55 -5.04
C LYS A 129 -5.18 14.04 -4.07
N ALA A 130 -4.80 13.19 -3.12
CA ALA A 130 -5.72 12.52 -2.20
C ALA A 130 -5.72 13.12 -0.79
N GLY A 131 -4.67 13.86 -0.39
CA GLY A 131 -4.61 14.52 0.91
C GLY A 131 -5.33 15.88 0.95
N PRO A 132 -5.43 16.53 2.12
CA PRO A 132 -5.27 15.94 3.45
C PRO A 132 -6.36 14.89 3.77
N TYR A 133 -6.03 13.92 4.62
CA TYR A 133 -6.93 12.81 4.95
C TYR A 133 -7.90 13.21 6.08
N LEU A 134 -8.95 13.96 5.73
CA LEU A 134 -9.90 14.56 6.67
C LEU A 134 -11.31 13.98 6.55
N LYS A 135 -12.06 13.97 7.67
CA LYS A 135 -13.49 13.60 7.66
C LYS A 135 -14.33 14.47 6.73
N SER A 136 -14.00 15.76 6.63
CA SER A 136 -14.66 16.71 5.71
C SER A 136 -14.43 16.39 4.23
N LYS A 137 -13.39 15.61 3.91
CA LYS A 137 -13.15 15.06 2.57
C LYS A 137 -13.75 13.65 2.38
N GLY A 138 -14.55 13.19 3.34
CA GLY A 138 -15.23 11.90 3.31
C GLY A 138 -14.47 10.76 3.99
N TYR A 139 -13.21 10.95 4.40
CA TYR A 139 -12.43 9.87 5.02
C TYR A 139 -13.04 9.42 6.35
N LYS A 140 -13.06 8.11 6.56
CA LYS A 140 -13.51 7.46 7.79
C LYS A 140 -12.32 7.12 8.69
N ALA A 141 -12.63 6.79 9.94
CA ALA A 141 -11.67 6.15 10.82
C ALA A 141 -11.29 4.79 10.24
N GLY A 142 -10.00 4.46 10.22
CA GLY A 142 -9.45 3.20 9.73
C GLY A 142 -8.11 2.89 10.39
N PRO A 143 -7.49 1.74 10.09
CA PRO A 143 -6.27 1.32 10.76
C PRO A 143 -5.05 2.15 10.37
N THR A 144 -4.15 2.32 11.32
CA THR A 144 -2.81 2.87 11.12
C THR A 144 -1.83 2.19 12.05
N TYR A 145 -0.56 2.14 11.64
CA TYR A 145 0.51 1.71 12.52
C TYR A 145 1.18 2.94 13.16
N ILE A 146 1.23 2.98 14.49
CA ILE A 146 1.95 4.00 15.26
C ILE A 146 3.05 3.29 16.05
N GLY A 147 4.29 3.43 15.60
CA GLY A 147 5.40 2.65 16.16
C GLY A 147 5.14 1.16 15.95
N SER A 148 5.02 0.40 17.05
CA SER A 148 4.71 -1.04 17.06
C SER A 148 3.25 -1.38 17.38
N LYS A 149 2.35 -0.39 17.39
CA LYS A 149 0.94 -0.57 17.74
C LYS A 149 0.03 -0.33 16.55
N LEU A 150 -0.96 -1.20 16.38
CA LEU A 150 -2.14 -0.93 15.57
C LEU A 150 -3.01 0.10 16.31
N ALA A 151 -3.34 1.18 15.63
CA ALA A 151 -4.18 2.26 16.11
C ALA A 151 -5.19 2.65 15.03
N THR A 152 -6.09 3.58 15.33
CA THR A 152 -7.08 4.08 14.39
C THR A 152 -6.81 5.55 14.09
N THR A 153 -6.86 5.94 12.82
CA THR A 153 -6.76 7.34 12.36
C THR A 153 -7.77 7.61 11.25
N VAL A 154 -8.09 8.88 11.02
CA VAL A 154 -8.87 9.29 9.85
C VAL A 154 -8.04 9.06 8.58
N GLY A 155 -8.61 8.38 7.60
CA GLY A 155 -7.90 7.98 6.38
C GLY A 155 -6.95 6.81 6.58
N GLY A 156 -7.13 6.00 7.63
CA GLY A 156 -6.38 4.75 7.76
C GLY A 156 -6.55 3.87 6.52
N GLY A 157 -5.45 3.28 6.04
CA GLY A 157 -5.38 2.49 4.80
C GLY A 157 -4.70 3.18 3.59
N VAL A 158 -4.58 4.52 3.57
CA VAL A 158 -4.07 5.27 2.39
C VAL A 158 -2.61 4.96 2.01
N CYS A 159 -1.81 4.33 2.88
CA CYS A 159 -0.48 3.84 2.53
C CYS A 159 -0.51 2.71 1.48
N LYS A 160 -1.64 1.99 1.34
CA LYS A 160 -1.83 1.00 0.29
C LYS A 160 -1.82 1.65 -1.10
N ILE A 161 -2.43 2.85 -1.24
CA ILE A 161 -2.32 3.65 -2.47
C ILE A 161 -0.85 3.97 -2.78
N ALA A 162 -0.08 4.38 -1.77
CA ALA A 162 1.33 4.75 -1.96
C ALA A 162 2.17 3.54 -2.40
N SER A 163 1.95 2.39 -1.76
CA SER A 163 2.67 1.16 -2.09
C SER A 163 2.29 0.63 -3.48
N THR A 164 1.01 0.65 -3.84
CA THR A 164 0.57 0.24 -5.18
C THR A 164 1.10 1.19 -6.25
N LEU A 165 1.02 2.51 -6.03
CA LEU A 165 1.60 3.52 -6.93
C LEU A 165 3.11 3.36 -7.08
N TYR A 166 3.82 3.05 -5.99
CA TYR A 166 5.26 2.79 -6.04
C TYR A 166 5.60 1.59 -6.92
N ASN A 167 4.87 0.48 -6.77
CA ASN A 167 5.09 -0.71 -7.58
C ASN A 167 4.82 -0.44 -9.06
N VAL A 168 3.67 0.13 -9.42
CA VAL A 168 3.38 0.43 -10.84
C VAL A 168 4.36 1.45 -11.41
N SER A 169 4.76 2.47 -10.65
CA SER A 169 5.72 3.48 -11.12
C SER A 169 7.09 2.88 -11.41
N VAL A 170 7.57 1.97 -10.56
CA VAL A 170 8.84 1.27 -10.79
C VAL A 170 8.74 0.33 -11.99
N LEU A 171 7.66 -0.44 -12.09
CA LEU A 171 7.42 -1.36 -13.22
C LEU A 171 7.28 -0.61 -14.55
N SER A 172 6.71 0.59 -14.55
CA SER A 172 6.65 1.50 -15.70
C SER A 172 7.96 2.26 -15.96
N ASN A 173 9.04 1.93 -15.25
CA ASN A 173 10.35 2.59 -15.33
C ASN A 173 10.32 4.11 -15.14
N LEU A 174 9.38 4.62 -14.33
CA LEU A 174 9.30 6.03 -13.99
C LEU A 174 10.31 6.41 -12.90
N GLN A 175 10.63 7.70 -12.82
CA GLN A 175 11.55 8.24 -11.83
C GLN A 175 10.84 8.44 -10.50
N ILE A 176 11.27 7.69 -9.48
CA ILE A 176 10.83 7.92 -8.10
C ILE A 176 11.50 9.18 -7.57
N VAL A 177 10.70 10.15 -7.13
CA VAL A 177 11.15 11.45 -6.62
C VAL A 177 11.20 11.44 -5.09
N GLU A 178 10.20 10.84 -4.46
CA GLU A 178 10.10 10.74 -3.01
C GLU A 178 9.45 9.41 -2.64
N ARG A 179 10.11 8.64 -1.77
CA ARG A 179 9.58 7.38 -1.22
C ARG A 179 10.12 7.15 0.17
N TYR A 180 9.24 6.76 1.08
CA TYR A 180 9.58 6.30 2.42
C TYR A 180 9.02 4.90 2.62
N ASN A 181 9.83 3.97 3.16
CA ASN A 181 9.29 2.70 3.64
C ASN A 181 8.60 2.86 5.00
N HIS A 182 7.73 1.91 5.32
CA HIS A 182 7.17 1.74 6.65
C HIS A 182 8.27 1.41 7.65
N SER A 183 8.07 1.80 8.91
CA SER A 183 9.02 1.51 9.99
C SER A 183 9.04 0.04 10.41
N MET A 184 8.08 -0.77 9.96
CA MET A 184 7.95 -2.21 10.22
C MET A 184 7.49 -2.88 8.92
N PRO A 185 7.71 -4.19 8.76
CA PRO A 185 7.23 -4.89 7.58
C PRO A 185 5.70 -4.83 7.51
N VAL A 186 5.18 -4.73 6.30
CA VAL A 186 3.74 -4.69 6.05
C VAL A 186 3.28 -5.98 5.39
N PRO A 187 2.05 -6.44 5.69
CA PRO A 187 1.58 -7.76 5.28
C PRO A 187 1.01 -7.78 3.87
N TYR A 188 1.18 -6.76 3.03
CA TYR A 188 0.48 -6.65 1.73
C TYR A 188 1.41 -6.39 0.54
N VAL A 189 2.72 -6.26 0.73
CA VAL A 189 3.72 -6.17 -0.35
C VAL A 189 5.06 -6.72 0.16
N PRO A 190 5.95 -7.20 -0.73
CA PRO A 190 7.30 -7.62 -0.33
C PRO A 190 8.10 -6.51 0.37
N ASN A 191 8.99 -6.90 1.28
CA ASN A 191 9.93 -5.97 1.88
C ASN A 191 10.78 -5.30 0.80
N GLY A 192 10.86 -3.97 0.84
CA GLY A 192 11.53 -3.14 -0.15
C GLY A 192 10.61 -2.62 -1.26
N GLN A 193 9.37 -3.12 -1.37
CA GLN A 193 8.35 -2.71 -2.35
C GLN A 193 7.22 -1.86 -1.73
N ASP A 194 7.33 -1.49 -0.46
CA ASP A 194 6.33 -0.67 0.22
C ASP A 194 6.63 0.83 0.11
N ALA A 195 5.59 1.66 0.22
CA ALA A 195 5.72 3.09 0.42
C ALA A 195 4.67 3.58 1.42
N THR A 196 5.04 4.58 2.22
CA THR A 196 4.19 5.13 3.28
C THR A 196 4.02 6.65 3.13
N VAL A 197 2.85 7.15 3.54
CA VAL A 197 2.50 8.57 3.46
C VAL A 197 2.00 9.07 4.81
N CYS A 198 2.27 10.33 5.09
CA CYS A 198 1.75 11.05 6.25
C CYS A 198 1.61 12.52 5.82
N TYR A 199 0.39 13.01 5.70
CA TYR A 199 0.16 14.36 5.19
C TYR A 199 0.93 15.40 6.01
N GLY A 200 1.72 16.24 5.34
CA GLY A 200 2.59 17.23 5.96
C GLY A 200 3.97 16.74 6.39
N ALA A 201 4.27 15.44 6.30
CA ALA A 201 5.55 14.87 6.74
C ALA A 201 6.20 13.87 5.76
N LYS A 202 5.43 12.99 5.13
CA LYS A 202 5.90 11.98 4.16
C LYS A 202 4.97 11.91 2.98
N ASP A 203 5.51 11.95 1.77
CA ASP A 203 4.74 11.77 0.54
C ASP A 203 5.29 10.62 -0.30
N PHE A 204 4.48 10.16 -1.25
CA PHE A 204 4.95 9.36 -2.37
C PHE A 204 4.85 10.19 -3.65
N LYS A 205 5.99 10.35 -4.33
CA LYS A 205 6.10 11.15 -5.56
C LYS A 205 6.90 10.41 -6.61
N PHE A 206 6.42 10.47 -7.84
CA PHE A 206 7.15 10.03 -9.01
C PHE A 206 6.99 11.06 -10.13
N ARG A 207 7.97 11.11 -11.03
CA ARG A 207 8.00 11.99 -12.19
C ARG A 207 7.67 11.18 -13.43
N ASN A 208 6.81 11.73 -14.28
CA ASN A 208 6.76 11.30 -15.66
C ASN A 208 8.03 11.77 -16.38
N ASN A 209 9.02 10.90 -16.53
CA ASN A 209 10.27 11.18 -17.24
C ASN A 209 10.26 10.61 -18.67
N THR A 210 9.08 10.34 -19.23
CA THR A 210 8.91 10.06 -20.66
C THR A 210 8.69 11.38 -21.43
N ASP A 211 8.60 11.29 -22.75
CA ASP A 211 8.33 12.40 -23.67
C ASP A 211 6.83 12.57 -24.01
N SER A 212 5.96 11.76 -23.39
CA SER A 212 4.53 11.70 -23.66
C SER A 212 3.70 11.65 -22.36
N PRO A 213 2.40 12.00 -22.39
CA PRO A 213 1.56 11.94 -21.21
C PRO A 213 1.49 10.52 -20.60
N VAL A 214 1.30 10.46 -19.28
CA VAL A 214 1.01 9.22 -18.55
C VAL A 214 -0.31 9.36 -17.80
N LEU A 215 -1.26 8.47 -18.07
CA LEU A 215 -2.55 8.39 -17.41
C LEU A 215 -2.49 7.40 -16.24
N ILE A 216 -2.96 7.84 -15.08
CA ILE A 216 -3.16 7.02 -13.89
C ILE A 216 -4.63 6.62 -13.82
N TRP A 217 -4.89 5.31 -13.74
CA TRP A 217 -6.23 4.80 -13.48
C TRP A 217 -6.23 3.89 -12.26
N ALA A 218 -7.28 3.98 -11.46
CA ALA A 218 -7.37 3.28 -10.19
C ALA A 218 -8.81 2.91 -9.86
N GLU A 219 -8.98 1.74 -9.25
CA GLU A 219 -10.28 1.27 -8.76
C GLU A 219 -10.09 0.33 -7.58
N GLY A 220 -10.92 0.48 -6.56
CA GLY A 220 -11.02 -0.49 -5.48
C GLY A 220 -12.29 -1.31 -5.67
N ILE A 221 -12.17 -2.63 -5.64
CA ILE A 221 -13.28 -3.58 -5.75
C ILE A 221 -13.14 -4.58 -4.62
N GLU A 222 -14.15 -4.62 -3.75
CA GLU A 222 -14.09 -5.39 -2.51
C GLU A 222 -12.76 -5.09 -1.77
N ASN A 223 -12.04 -6.14 -1.38
CA ASN A 223 -10.77 -6.06 -0.71
C ASN A 223 -9.55 -5.95 -1.66
N ARG A 224 -9.73 -5.47 -2.91
CA ARG A 224 -8.63 -5.32 -3.88
C ARG A 224 -8.53 -3.90 -4.39
N LEU A 225 -7.30 -3.40 -4.45
CA LEU A 225 -6.95 -2.10 -5.03
C LEU A 225 -6.16 -2.32 -6.32
N TYR A 226 -6.75 -1.97 -7.44
CA TYR A 226 -6.12 -1.97 -8.75
C TYR A 226 -5.63 -0.57 -9.08
N ILE A 227 -4.38 -0.46 -9.51
CA ILE A 227 -3.86 0.76 -10.13
C ILE A 227 -3.09 0.35 -11.39
N ALA A 228 -3.26 1.12 -12.46
CA ALA A 228 -2.46 0.99 -13.67
C ALA A 228 -1.99 2.34 -14.18
N LEU A 229 -0.85 2.32 -14.86
CA LEU A 229 -0.30 3.44 -15.61
C LEU A 229 -0.38 3.14 -17.10
N TYR A 230 -0.85 4.12 -17.86
CA TYR A 230 -0.95 4.03 -19.31
C TYR A 230 -0.16 5.16 -19.96
N GLY A 231 0.51 4.85 -21.06
CA GLY A 231 1.33 5.79 -21.80
C GLY A 231 1.19 5.56 -23.31
N LYS A 232 2.06 6.22 -24.08
CA LYS A 232 2.09 6.09 -25.53
C LYS A 232 2.86 4.85 -26.01
N GLU A 233 3.86 4.42 -25.25
CA GLU A 233 4.79 3.36 -25.63
C GLU A 233 4.95 2.34 -24.49
N GLU A 234 5.33 1.11 -24.83
CA GLU A 234 5.63 0.08 -23.84
C GLU A 234 6.91 0.44 -23.07
N PRO A 235 6.91 0.36 -21.73
CA PRO A 235 8.12 0.55 -20.97
C PRO A 235 9.07 -0.65 -21.18
N PRO A 236 10.38 -0.49 -20.92
CA PRO A 236 11.29 -1.63 -20.89
C PRO A 236 10.85 -2.65 -19.82
N LYS A 237 11.19 -3.94 -20.00
CA LYS A 237 10.89 -4.98 -18.99
C LYS A 237 11.64 -4.64 -17.70
N VAL A 238 10.92 -4.57 -16.58
CA VAL A 238 11.48 -4.30 -15.25
C VAL A 238 11.28 -5.51 -14.34
N GLU A 239 12.37 -6.03 -13.78
CA GLU A 239 12.38 -7.19 -12.87
C GLU A 239 12.91 -6.79 -11.50
N TRP A 240 12.09 -6.97 -10.46
CA TRP A 240 12.46 -6.72 -9.07
C TRP A 240 13.46 -7.74 -8.53
N ASN A 241 14.38 -7.27 -7.72
CA ASN A 241 15.34 -8.09 -7.01
C ASN A 241 15.55 -7.53 -5.59
N HIS A 242 15.74 -8.44 -4.63
CA HIS A 242 15.90 -8.11 -3.22
C HIS A 242 17.02 -8.92 -2.59
N GLU A 243 17.71 -8.33 -1.62
CA GLU A 243 18.70 -9.00 -0.79
C GLU A 243 18.43 -8.63 0.68
N VAL A 244 18.14 -9.64 1.51
CA VAL A 244 18.00 -9.46 2.95
C VAL A 244 19.40 -9.38 3.56
N LEU A 245 19.79 -8.18 3.98
CA LEU A 245 21.11 -7.92 4.55
C LEU A 245 21.21 -8.34 6.02
N SER A 246 20.10 -8.24 6.76
CA SER A 246 20.03 -8.61 8.18
C SER A 246 18.59 -8.82 8.61
N THR A 247 18.37 -9.70 9.59
CA THR A 247 17.08 -9.85 10.28
C THR A 247 17.22 -9.55 11.77
N THR A 248 16.13 -9.12 12.39
CA THR A 248 16.07 -8.89 13.84
C THR A 248 14.85 -9.59 14.41
N LYS A 249 15.06 -10.55 15.32
CA LYS A 249 13.97 -11.33 15.90
C LYS A 249 12.95 -10.44 16.62
N ALA A 250 11.68 -10.78 16.44
CA ALA A 250 10.59 -10.13 17.17
C ALA A 250 10.65 -10.47 18.68
N PRO A 251 10.65 -9.46 19.57
CA PRO A 251 10.60 -9.72 21.01
C PRO A 251 9.24 -10.32 21.41
N LYS A 252 9.22 -11.14 22.46
CA LYS A 252 8.00 -11.74 23.02
C LYS A 252 7.64 -11.08 24.35
N TYR A 253 6.45 -10.47 24.42
CA TYR A 253 5.90 -9.93 25.66
C TYR A 253 4.78 -10.81 26.19
N TYR A 254 4.86 -11.13 27.49
CA TYR A 254 3.90 -12.00 28.15
C TYR A 254 2.95 -11.19 29.05
N LYS A 255 1.65 -11.45 28.94
CA LYS A 255 0.60 -10.93 29.84
C LYS A 255 0.00 -12.08 30.64
N ASN A 256 -0.14 -11.90 31.95
CA ASN A 256 -0.81 -12.91 32.78
C ASN A 256 -2.31 -12.96 32.43
N SER A 257 -2.88 -14.15 32.29
CA SER A 257 -4.30 -14.33 32.02
C SER A 257 -4.85 -15.51 32.83
N PRO A 258 -5.42 -15.27 34.03
CA PRO A 258 -5.98 -16.32 34.89
C PRO A 258 -7.12 -17.12 34.24
N SER A 259 -7.73 -16.61 33.18
CA SER A 259 -8.78 -17.28 32.39
C SER A 259 -8.25 -18.41 31.49
N LEU A 260 -6.94 -18.48 31.22
CA LEU A 260 -6.33 -19.59 30.48
C LEU A 260 -6.05 -20.75 31.44
N LYS A 261 -5.99 -21.99 30.92
CA LYS A 261 -5.55 -23.12 31.73
C LYS A 261 -4.09 -22.94 32.15
N LYS A 262 -3.70 -23.48 33.30
CA LYS A 262 -2.30 -23.40 33.76
C LYS A 262 -1.37 -24.02 32.71
N GLY A 263 -0.33 -23.29 32.33
CA GLY A 263 0.61 -23.67 31.26
C GLY A 263 0.13 -23.36 29.83
N GLU A 264 -1.10 -22.91 29.65
CA GLU A 264 -1.62 -22.50 28.34
C GLU A 264 -1.10 -21.12 27.95
N GLU A 265 -0.65 -20.99 26.69
CA GLU A 265 -0.28 -19.71 26.07
C GLU A 265 -1.22 -19.41 24.89
N LYS A 266 -1.64 -18.15 24.77
CA LYS A 266 -2.45 -17.65 23.66
C LYS A 266 -1.81 -16.42 23.04
N VAL A 267 -1.43 -16.50 21.77
CA VAL A 267 -0.94 -15.34 21.02
C VAL A 267 -2.12 -14.39 20.76
N ILE A 268 -1.99 -13.15 21.24
CA ILE A 268 -2.97 -12.08 21.06
C ILE A 268 -2.57 -11.16 19.91
N LEU A 269 -1.26 -10.98 19.70
CA LEU A 269 -0.72 -10.26 18.56
C LEU A 269 0.47 -11.05 18.04
N GLU A 270 0.41 -11.43 16.76
CA GLU A 270 1.56 -12.02 16.07
C GLU A 270 2.64 -10.96 15.89
N GLY A 271 3.87 -11.30 16.26
CA GLY A 271 5.05 -10.47 16.02
C GLY A 271 5.57 -10.67 14.59
N VAL A 272 6.39 -9.72 14.15
CA VAL A 272 7.01 -9.72 12.82
C VAL A 272 8.47 -9.42 12.98
N GLU A 273 9.32 -10.24 12.38
CA GLU A 273 10.76 -9.98 12.41
C GLU A 273 11.10 -8.68 11.69
N GLY A 274 12.06 -7.94 12.22
CA GLY A 274 12.65 -6.79 11.53
C GLY A 274 13.59 -7.26 10.43
N ALA A 275 13.84 -6.40 9.45
CA ALA A 275 14.75 -6.69 8.36
C ALA A 275 15.41 -5.43 7.80
N SER A 276 16.61 -5.57 7.24
CA SER A 276 17.22 -4.60 6.34
C SER A 276 17.25 -5.23 4.95
N VAL A 277 16.59 -4.61 3.96
CA VAL A 277 16.45 -5.18 2.61
C VAL A 277 16.97 -4.21 1.58
N LYS A 278 17.97 -4.63 0.82
CA LYS A 278 18.46 -3.92 -0.37
C LYS A 278 17.60 -4.31 -1.56
N SER A 279 17.15 -3.32 -2.33
CA SER A 279 16.33 -3.54 -3.53
C SER A 279 16.97 -2.93 -4.76
N TRP A 280 16.86 -3.61 -5.88
CA TRP A 280 17.21 -3.09 -7.20
C TRP A 280 16.27 -3.66 -8.26
N VAL A 281 16.23 -3.02 -9.41
CA VAL A 281 15.55 -3.57 -10.59
C VAL A 281 16.54 -3.79 -11.71
N LYS A 282 16.34 -4.89 -12.44
CA LYS A 282 16.96 -5.12 -13.74
C LYS A 282 16.01 -4.62 -14.80
N ILE A 283 16.49 -3.71 -15.64
CA ILE A 283 15.74 -3.09 -16.73
C ILE A 283 16.29 -3.66 -18.03
N THR A 284 15.45 -4.33 -18.82
CA THR A 284 15.80 -4.89 -20.13
C THR A 284 15.12 -4.07 -21.22
N LYS A 285 15.92 -3.42 -22.06
CA LYS A 285 15.44 -2.64 -23.21
C LYS A 285 15.00 -3.55 -24.37
N PRO A 286 14.25 -3.02 -25.35
CA PRO A 286 13.87 -3.79 -26.54
C PRO A 286 15.05 -4.36 -27.35
N ASP A 287 16.21 -3.71 -27.32
CA ASP A 287 17.45 -4.18 -27.97
C ASP A 287 18.15 -5.33 -27.20
N GLY A 288 17.56 -5.81 -26.10
CA GLY A 288 18.09 -6.85 -25.24
C GLY A 288 19.16 -6.37 -24.25
N THR A 289 19.58 -5.11 -24.31
CA THR A 289 20.54 -4.57 -23.34
C THR A 289 19.91 -4.43 -21.97
N THR A 290 20.69 -4.71 -20.93
CA THR A 290 20.22 -4.68 -19.54
C THR A 290 20.95 -3.64 -18.72
N LYS A 291 20.23 -3.00 -17.78
CA LYS A 291 20.77 -2.06 -16.82
C LYS A 291 20.19 -2.33 -15.44
N THR A 292 21.05 -2.31 -14.42
CA THR A 292 20.63 -2.36 -13.03
C THR A 292 20.38 -0.94 -12.49
N LYS A 293 19.24 -0.73 -11.83
CA LYS A 293 18.90 0.49 -11.09
C LYS A 293 18.72 0.14 -9.62
N ASN A 294 19.63 0.64 -8.79
CA ASN A 294 19.54 0.50 -7.33
C ASN A 294 18.39 1.37 -6.79
N LEU A 295 17.60 0.81 -5.87
CA LEU A 295 16.48 1.50 -5.20
C LEU A 295 16.75 1.76 -3.71
N GLY A 296 17.95 1.39 -3.24
CA GLY A 296 18.42 1.65 -1.88
C GLY A 296 18.14 0.51 -0.90
N ILE A 297 18.28 0.81 0.38
CA ILE A 297 18.06 -0.12 1.49
C ILE A 297 16.85 0.36 2.29
N SER A 298 15.91 -0.54 2.55
CA SER A 298 14.76 -0.31 3.44
C SER A 298 15.02 -0.97 4.79
N TYR A 299 14.80 -0.22 5.87
CA TYR A 299 15.00 -0.70 7.24
C TYR A 299 13.67 -0.84 7.97
N TYR A 300 13.44 -2.02 8.53
CA TYR A 300 12.21 -2.38 9.24
C TYR A 300 12.54 -2.86 10.65
N LYS A 301 11.89 -2.23 11.64
CA LYS A 301 11.95 -2.64 13.04
C LYS A 301 11.06 -3.87 13.24
N PRO A 302 11.42 -4.79 14.14
CA PRO A 302 10.55 -5.90 14.50
C PRO A 302 9.29 -5.40 15.22
N MET A 303 8.17 -6.08 14.99
CA MET A 303 6.95 -5.95 15.79
C MET A 303 6.92 -7.08 16.84
N PRO A 304 6.66 -6.78 18.12
CA PRO A 304 6.65 -7.80 19.16
C PRO A 304 5.47 -8.76 19.07
N TYR A 305 5.67 -9.98 19.56
CA TYR A 305 4.58 -10.87 19.95
C TYR A 305 3.96 -10.40 21.27
N ILE A 306 2.64 -10.45 21.37
CA ILE A 306 1.92 -10.34 22.65
C ILE A 306 1.27 -11.69 22.95
N ILE A 307 1.70 -12.32 24.03
CA ILE A 307 1.30 -13.67 24.42
C ILE A 307 0.63 -13.61 25.79
N GLN A 308 -0.63 -14.02 25.91
CA GLN A 308 -1.24 -14.29 27.20
C GLN A 308 -0.81 -15.66 27.71
N ARG A 309 -0.55 -15.79 29.00
CA ARG A 309 -0.27 -17.09 29.64
C ARG A 309 -0.80 -17.15 31.06
N ASN A 310 -1.19 -18.33 31.52
CA ASN A 310 -1.42 -18.60 32.94
C ASN A 310 -0.27 -19.45 33.49
N LYS A 311 0.49 -18.92 34.45
CA LYS A 311 1.66 -19.60 35.01
C LYS A 311 1.29 -20.50 36.18
#